data_AF-A0A832P8J5-F1
#
_entry.id   AF-A0A832P8J5-F1
#
_cell.length_a   1.000
_cell.length_b   1.000
_cell.length_c   1.000
_cell.angle_alpha   90.00
_cell.angle_beta   90.00
_cell.angle_gamma   90.00
#
_symmetry.space_group_name_H-M   'P 1'
#
loop_
_entity.id
_entity.type
_entity.pdbx_description
1 polymer ?
#
loop_
_entity_poly.entity_id
_entity_poly.type
_entity_poly.pdbx_seq_one_letter_code
_entity_poly.pdbx_strand_id
1 'polypeptide(L)' 'MSFNDRGNSYRGGNRNSGRGGFRGGNSGPREMHKVVCSDCGVETEVPFKPTEGRPVYCRDCLPNHRKF' A
#
# COMPACT_ATOMS: atom_id res chain seq x y z
N MET A 1 -41.46 13.65 -27.74
CA MET A 1 -40.63 13.83 -26.53
C MET A 1 -41.50 13.63 -25.28
N SER A 2 -40.88 13.22 -24.16
CA SER A 2 -41.39 13.06 -22.77
C SER A 2 -42.06 11.72 -22.45
N PHE A 3 -41.42 10.76 -21.75
CA PHE A 3 -40.84 10.69 -20.39
C PHE A 3 -41.89 10.55 -19.28
N ASN A 4 -41.93 9.34 -18.69
CA ASN A 4 -42.17 8.99 -17.28
C ASN A 4 -43.37 8.08 -16.91
N ASP A 5 -43.07 7.21 -15.93
CA ASP A 5 -43.93 6.59 -14.90
C ASP A 5 -44.82 5.37 -15.24
N ARG A 6 -44.29 4.16 -15.03
CA ARG A 6 -44.95 2.98 -14.37
C ARG A 6 -43.86 2.00 -13.91
N GLY A 7 -43.32 2.05 -12.69
CA GLY A 7 -44.00 1.63 -11.45
C GLY A 7 -44.16 0.11 -11.38
N ASN A 8 -43.27 -0.62 -10.67
CA ASN A 8 -43.62 -1.59 -9.62
C ASN A 8 -42.38 -2.19 -8.92
N SER A 9 -42.60 -2.66 -7.71
CA SER A 9 -41.77 -2.49 -6.52
C SER A 9 -41.75 -3.76 -5.69
N TYR A 10 -40.63 -4.52 -5.65
CA TYR A 10 -40.43 -5.58 -4.63
C TYR A 10 -38.99 -6.09 -4.53
N ARG A 11 -38.13 -5.41 -3.74
CA ARG A 11 -37.35 -6.02 -2.64
C ARG A 11 -36.52 -4.96 -1.92
N GLY A 12 -36.95 -4.66 -0.70
CA GLY A 12 -36.32 -3.69 0.18
C GLY A 12 -34.87 -4.03 0.51
N GLY A 13 -34.07 -2.96 0.59
CA GLY A 13 -32.75 -2.95 1.19
C GLY A 13 -32.62 -1.80 2.17
N ASN A 14 -33.51 -1.71 3.16
CA ASN A 14 -33.23 -0.93 4.36
C ASN A 14 -32.19 -1.69 5.18
N ARG A 15 -30.95 -1.22 5.16
CA ARG A 15 -30.00 -1.39 6.26
C ARG A 15 -29.33 -0.05 6.53
N ASN A 16 -30.09 0.85 7.15
CA ASN A 16 -29.49 1.72 8.13
C ASN A 16 -28.87 0.82 9.22
N SER A 17 -27.55 0.69 9.19
CA SER A 17 -26.78 0.23 10.33
C SER A 17 -25.42 0.88 10.23
N GLY A 18 -25.27 2.01 10.94
CA GLY A 18 -23.98 2.60 11.20
C GLY A 18 -22.99 1.52 11.64
N ARG A 19 -21.85 1.48 10.96
CA ARG A 19 -20.66 0.82 11.48
C ARG A 19 -19.50 1.78 11.30
N GLY A 20 -19.45 2.76 12.21
CA GLY A 20 -18.16 3.26 12.66
C GLY A 20 -17.28 2.06 12.99
N GLY A 21 -16.02 2.09 12.58
CA GLY A 21 -15.23 0.88 12.69
C GLY A 21 -13.87 0.93 12.04
N PHE A 22 -13.02 1.85 12.50
CA PHE A 22 -11.58 1.62 12.65
C PHE A 22 -10.89 0.90 11.48
N ARG A 23 -10.40 1.65 10.50
CA ARG A 23 -9.12 1.29 9.87
C ARG A 23 -8.12 2.39 10.13
N GLY A 24 -7.95 2.71 11.41
CA GLY A 24 -6.66 3.10 11.95
C GLY A 24 -5.71 1.92 11.75
N GLY A 25 -5.26 1.74 10.51
CA GLY A 25 -4.15 0.87 10.19
C GLY A 25 -2.96 1.52 10.85
N ASN A 26 -2.65 1.07 12.05
CA ASN A 26 -1.39 1.29 12.74
C ASN A 26 -0.27 0.77 11.83
N SER A 27 0.08 1.56 10.81
CA SER A 27 1.45 1.61 10.34
C SER A 27 2.18 2.30 11.48
N GLY A 28 2.55 1.53 12.49
CA GLY A 28 3.53 1.96 13.48
C GLY A 28 4.72 2.56 12.73
N PRO A 29 5.41 3.55 13.31
CA PRO A 29 6.52 4.22 12.66
C PRO A 29 7.48 3.14 12.14
N ARG A 30 7.55 3.02 10.81
CA ARG A 30 8.44 2.07 10.16
C ARG A 30 9.83 2.57 10.45
N GLU A 31 10.63 1.80 11.18
CA GLU A 31 12.02 2.13 11.41
C GLU A 31 12.72 2.14 10.06
N MET A 32 13.04 3.34 9.59
CA MET A 32 13.80 3.55 8.37
C MET A 32 15.27 3.39 8.73
N HIS A 33 15.94 2.39 8.17
CA HIS A 33 17.36 2.16 8.36
C HIS A 33 18.13 2.84 7.24
N LYS A 34 19.15 3.63 7.62
CA LYS A 34 20.10 4.23 6.68
C LYS A 34 21.08 3.18 6.21
N VAL A 35 21.22 3.05 4.89
CA VAL A 35 22.01 2.01 4.23
C VAL A 35 22.70 2.57 3.01
N VAL A 36 23.85 2.00 2.66
CA VAL A 36 24.57 2.35 1.44
C VAL A 36 24.21 1.34 0.36
N CYS A 37 23.81 1.83 -0.82
CA CYS A 37 23.55 0.97 -1.97
C CYS A 37 24.84 0.29 -2.43
N SER A 38 24.84 -1.04 -2.57
CA SER A 38 26.02 -1.79 -2.98
C SER A 38 26.42 -1.60 -4.45
N ASP A 39 25.52 -1.10 -5.31
CA ASP A 39 25.82 -0.84 -6.73
C ASP A 39 26.26 0.59 -7.01
N CYS A 40 25.52 1.58 -6.48
CA CYS A 40 25.76 2.99 -6.78
C CYS A 40 26.41 3.78 -5.63
N GLY A 41 26.54 3.18 -4.43
CA GLY A 41 27.14 3.84 -3.27
C GLY A 41 26.30 4.95 -2.63
N VAL A 42 25.04 5.13 -3.06
CA VAL A 42 24.15 6.17 -2.52
C VAL A 42 23.58 5.75 -1.16
N GLU A 43 23.55 6.69 -0.22
CA GLU A 43 22.86 6.54 1.06
C GLU A 43 21.34 6.58 0.86
N THR A 44 20.65 5.53 1.31
CA THR A 44 19.20 5.41 1.19
C THR A 44 18.57 4.97 2.50
N GLU A 45 17.28 5.23 2.63
CA GLU A 45 16.50 4.81 3.78
C GLU A 45 15.58 3.66 3.39
N VAL A 46 15.81 2.49 3.99
CA VAL A 46 15.04 1.27 3.72
C VAL A 46 14.25 0.83 4.95
N PRO A 47 13.02 0.31 4.78
CA PRO A 47 12.17 -0.13 5.89
C PRO A 47 12.53 -1.52 6.43
N PHE A 48 13.71 -2.06 6.09
CA PHE A 48 14.18 -3.38 6.49
C PHE A 48 15.61 -3.29 7.06
N LYS A 49 15.93 -4.17 8.00
CA LYS A 49 17.28 -4.23 8.57
C LYS A 49 18.27 -4.78 7.53
N PRO A 50 19.39 -4.09 7.27
CA PRO A 50 20.50 -4.65 6.50
C PRO A 50 20.97 -5.94 7.17
N THR A 51 21.16 -6.99 6.38
CA THR A 51 21.72 -8.25 6.87
C THR A 51 23.13 -8.40 6.31
N GLU A 52 24.09 -8.70 7.17
CA GLU A 52 25.48 -8.97 6.78
C GLU A 52 25.50 -10.23 5.92
N GLY A 53 25.69 -10.05 4.61
CA GLY A 53 25.63 -11.13 3.60
C GLY A 53 24.59 -10.93 2.50
N ARG A 54 23.67 -9.95 2.61
CA ARG A 54 22.76 -9.57 1.51
C ARG A 54 23.05 -8.14 1.06
N PRO A 55 23.41 -7.91 -0.22
CA PRO A 55 23.62 -6.56 -0.73
C PRO A 55 22.31 -5.78 -0.69
N VAL A 56 22.42 -4.51 -0.29
CA VAL A 56 21.28 -3.60 -0.21
C VAL A 56 21.30 -2.71 -1.43
N TYR A 57 20.15 -2.60 -2.08
CA TYR A 57 19.99 -1.83 -3.32
C TYR A 57 19.02 -0.68 -3.11
N CYS A 58 19.33 0.47 -3.70
CA CYS A 58 18.40 1.59 -3.76
C CYS A 58 17.17 1.25 -4.62
N ARG A 59 16.13 2.08 -4.56
CA ARG A 59 14.90 1.89 -5.35
C ARG A 59 15.19 1.82 -6.86
N ASP A 60 16.25 2.48 -7.32
CA ASP A 60 16.61 2.56 -8.73
C ASP A 60 17.48 1.38 -9.18
N CYS A 61 18.34 0.83 -8.30
CA CYS A 61 19.17 -0.33 -8.60
C CYS A 61 18.44 -1.66 -8.40
N LEU A 62 17.50 -1.73 -7.44
CA LEU A 62 16.70 -2.92 -7.15
C LEU A 62 16.07 -3.57 -8.40
N PRO A 63 15.42 -2.85 -9.35
CA PRO A 63 14.83 -3.46 -10.53
C PRO A 63 15.85 -4.15 -11.45
N ASN A 64 17.11 -3.71 -11.49
CA ASN A 64 18.15 -4.36 -12.30
C ASN A 64 18.59 -5.71 -11.70
N HIS A 65 18.51 -5.84 -10.37
CA HIS A 65 18.89 -7.07 -9.65
C HIS A 65 17.69 -7.98 -9.35
N ARG A 66 16.46 -7.50 -9.56
CA ARG A 66 15.24 -8.28 -9.36
C ARG A 66 15.04 -9.22 -10.55
N LYS A 67 15.71 -10.39 -10.50
CA LYS A 67 15.41 -11.50 -11.40
C LYS A 67 13.92 -11.84 -11.30
N PHE A 68 13.24 -11.87 -12.44
CA PHE A 68 11.84 -12.31 -12.55
C PHE A 68 11.72 -13.80 -12.23
#